data_AF-A0A0Q8QCF3-F1
#
_entry.id   AF-A0A0Q8QCF3-F1
#
_cell.length_a   1.000
_cell.length_b   1.000
_cell.length_c   1.000
_cell.angle_alpha   90.00
_cell.angle_beta   90.00
_cell.angle_gamma   90.00
#
_symmetry.space_group_name_H-M   'P 1'
#
loop_
_entity.id
_entity.type
_entity.pdbx_description
1 polymer ?
#
loop_
_entity_poly.entity_id
_entity_poly.type
_entity_poly.pdbx_seq_one_letter_code
_entity_poly.pdbx_strand_id
1 'polypeptide(L)'
;MLRLHRLFAVVLLLAAALAAPAYAGKPYQYYALGDATNVILPQPKKSSLVLMGGGPDVDAAFAWMMQKGGGGNFVVIRSRGSDAYNPYIFAMGGARSVETLVIPSREAASDPFVIERIRNAEELFIAGGDQSDYINFWQGTPVQAAIQELAGRKIPIGGTSAGLALMGRFGFAALNGSITSDEALADPFDKRMTLERDFLLLPDLGSVITDAHFDTRARLGRLVAFMARIVDDGWAPMARGIGVDVETALLVEDGKGTRVGAGAVTFLQSVGLPQVCKPKQPLTYLNLQGQRMAGGGSFDLRNWAGYGGATVPFTVSAQAGVLLTR
;
A
#
# COMPACT_ATOMS: atom_id res chain seq x y z
N MET A 1 -69.67 61.77 18.50
CA MET A 1 -69.31 60.39 18.93
C MET A 1 -69.03 59.60 17.66
N LEU A 2 -67.96 58.86 17.42
CA LEU A 2 -66.66 58.60 18.04
C LEU A 2 -65.81 58.02 16.88
N ARG A 3 -64.52 58.36 16.78
CA ARG A 3 -63.57 57.83 15.78
C ARG A 3 -63.38 56.31 15.90
N LEU A 4 -63.07 55.60 14.80
CA LEU A 4 -61.97 54.60 14.79
C LEU A 4 -61.53 54.17 13.38
N HIS A 5 -60.25 54.41 13.08
CA HIS A 5 -59.47 53.73 12.03
C HIS A 5 -59.15 52.29 12.45
N ARG A 6 -58.88 51.39 11.48
CA ARG A 6 -58.00 50.20 11.54
C ARG A 6 -58.31 49.29 10.34
N LEU A 7 -57.42 48.53 9.74
CA LEU A 7 -55.96 48.47 9.58
C LEU A 7 -55.78 47.30 8.59
N PHE A 8 -54.81 47.38 7.68
CA PHE A 8 -54.40 46.29 6.79
C PHE A 8 -54.02 45.01 7.57
N ALA A 9 -54.42 43.84 7.07
CA ALA A 9 -53.80 42.56 7.43
C ALA A 9 -53.81 41.62 6.22
N VAL A 10 -52.71 41.67 5.44
CA VAL A 10 -52.37 40.63 4.46
C VAL A 10 -51.72 39.49 5.23
N VAL A 11 -52.40 38.35 5.31
CA VAL A 11 -51.85 37.13 5.92
C VAL A 11 -51.00 36.41 4.87
N LEU A 12 -49.68 36.55 4.98
CA LEU A 12 -48.71 35.74 4.25
C LEU A 12 -48.59 34.39 4.97
N LEU A 13 -49.18 33.34 4.39
CA LEU A 13 -48.96 31.95 4.80
C LEU A 13 -47.55 31.52 4.36
N LEU A 14 -46.56 31.63 5.25
CA LEU A 14 -45.29 30.93 5.10
C LEU A 14 -45.52 29.43 5.36
N ALA A 15 -45.57 28.63 4.30
CA ALA A 15 -45.45 27.18 4.42
C ALA A 15 -43.98 26.85 4.74
N ALA A 16 -43.68 26.60 6.02
CA ALA A 16 -42.41 26.03 6.42
C ALA A 16 -42.37 24.56 5.98
N ALA A 17 -41.73 24.28 4.85
CA ALA A 17 -41.36 22.92 4.48
C ALA A 17 -40.30 22.43 5.47
N LEU A 18 -40.72 21.64 6.45
CA LEU A 18 -39.83 20.84 7.30
C LEU A 18 -39.17 19.79 6.40
N ALA A 19 -38.00 20.13 5.85
CA ALA A 19 -37.11 19.14 5.27
C ALA A 19 -36.66 18.23 6.41
N ALA A 20 -37.17 17.00 6.45
CA ALA A 20 -36.61 15.96 7.29
C ALA A 20 -35.12 15.80 6.93
N PRO A 21 -34.20 15.71 7.91
CA PRO A 21 -32.80 15.44 7.59
C PRO A 21 -32.75 14.11 6.85
N ALA A 22 -32.30 14.14 5.59
CA ALA A 22 -31.91 12.92 4.91
C ALA A 22 -30.77 12.32 5.72
N TYR A 23 -31.01 11.19 6.39
CA TYR A 23 -29.95 10.39 6.95
C TYR A 23 -29.11 9.88 5.78
N ALA A 24 -28.06 10.62 5.42
CA ALA A 24 -27.04 10.13 4.51
C ALA A 24 -26.49 8.83 5.11
N GLY A 25 -26.45 7.77 4.30
CA GLY A 25 -25.82 6.51 4.71
C GLY A 25 -24.37 6.75 5.12
N LYS A 26 -23.81 5.85 5.93
CA LYS A 26 -22.39 5.92 6.31
C LYS A 26 -21.51 6.00 5.04
N PRO A 27 -20.47 6.85 5.01
CA PRO A 27 -19.61 6.99 3.83
C PRO A 27 -18.68 5.79 3.62
N TYR A 28 -18.68 4.82 4.54
CA TYR A 28 -17.87 3.60 4.56
C TYR A 28 -18.75 2.35 4.72
N GLN A 29 -18.16 1.18 4.47
CA GLN A 29 -18.72 -0.11 4.90
C GLN A 29 -17.81 -0.74 5.95
N TYR A 30 -18.41 -1.44 6.90
CA TYR A 30 -17.71 -2.10 8.00
C TYR A 30 -18.30 -3.49 8.22
N TYR A 31 -17.41 -4.47 8.33
CA TYR A 31 -17.73 -5.86 8.54
C TYR A 31 -16.82 -6.40 9.64
N ALA A 32 -17.36 -7.21 10.54
CA ALA A 32 -16.60 -7.80 11.63
C ALA A 32 -17.01 -9.26 11.83
N LEU A 33 -16.03 -10.11 12.12
CA LEU A 33 -16.22 -11.50 12.49
C LEU A 33 -15.38 -11.78 13.75
N GLY A 34 -16.00 -12.38 14.77
CA GLY A 34 -15.39 -12.55 16.10
C GLY A 34 -15.76 -11.41 17.06
N ASP A 35 -14.96 -11.21 18.10
CA ASP A 35 -15.19 -10.17 19.11
C ASP A 35 -14.34 -8.93 18.83
N ALA A 36 -14.93 -7.96 18.14
CA ALA A 36 -14.28 -6.71 17.73
C ALA A 36 -14.20 -5.64 18.84
N THR A 37 -14.44 -6.00 20.11
CA THR A 37 -14.18 -5.08 21.22
C THR A 37 -12.70 -4.71 21.27
N ASN A 38 -12.40 -3.45 21.59
CA ASN A 38 -11.02 -2.99 21.69
C ASN A 38 -10.28 -3.77 22.78
N VAL A 39 -9.06 -4.20 22.48
CA VAL A 39 -8.16 -4.87 23.42
C VAL A 39 -6.86 -4.10 23.49
N ILE A 40 -6.18 -4.15 24.63
CA ILE A 40 -4.86 -3.53 24.77
C ILE A 40 -3.87 -4.66 25.00
N LEU A 41 -3.10 -4.99 23.95
CA LEU A 41 -2.02 -5.95 24.03
C LEU A 41 -0.67 -5.25 24.26
N PRO A 42 0.35 -5.96 24.80
CA PRO A 42 1.70 -5.43 24.89
C PRO A 42 2.21 -5.00 23.52
N GLN A 43 2.74 -3.78 23.42
CA GLN A 43 3.26 -3.25 22.17
C GLN A 43 4.39 -4.14 21.61
N PRO A 44 4.39 -4.46 20.31
CA PRO A 44 5.47 -5.22 19.69
C PRO A 44 6.84 -4.55 19.86
N LYS A 45 7.86 -5.35 20.17
CA LYS A 45 9.24 -4.84 20.36
C LYS A 45 9.94 -4.50 19.05
N LYS A 46 9.57 -5.19 17.97
CA LYS A 46 10.18 -5.11 16.64
C LYS A 46 9.15 -4.70 15.60
N SER A 47 9.56 -3.92 14.60
CA SER A 47 8.73 -3.68 13.41
C SER A 47 8.56 -4.98 12.64
N SER A 48 7.34 -5.19 12.13
CA SER A 48 6.97 -6.39 11.36
C SER A 48 6.17 -5.94 10.13
N LEU A 49 6.67 -6.25 8.94
CA LEU A 49 6.02 -5.87 7.67
C LEU A 49 5.80 -7.09 6.79
N VAL A 50 4.67 -7.12 6.07
CA VAL A 50 4.39 -8.14 5.05
C VAL A 50 4.27 -7.48 3.68
N LEU A 51 5.22 -7.73 2.80
CA LEU A 51 5.20 -7.26 1.41
C LEU A 51 4.71 -8.40 0.50
N MET A 52 3.44 -8.41 0.09
CA MET A 52 2.85 -9.54 -0.67
C MET A 52 2.56 -9.18 -2.14
N GLY A 53 2.95 -10.07 -3.06
CA GLY A 53 2.92 -9.80 -4.50
C GLY A 53 1.56 -9.92 -5.17
N GLY A 54 0.53 -10.39 -4.47
CA GLY A 54 -0.81 -10.62 -5.04
C GLY A 54 -0.97 -12.02 -5.65
N GLY A 55 -2.05 -12.20 -6.41
CA GLY A 55 -2.52 -13.55 -6.76
C GLY A 55 -3.23 -14.20 -5.58
N PRO A 56 -3.25 -15.54 -5.48
CA PRO A 56 -3.67 -16.23 -4.27
C PRO A 56 -2.90 -15.75 -3.04
N ASP A 57 -3.63 -15.68 -1.93
CA ASP A 57 -3.11 -15.23 -0.63
C ASP A 57 -2.12 -16.25 -0.05
N VAL A 58 -1.17 -15.76 0.75
CA VAL A 58 -0.13 -16.60 1.39
C VAL A 58 -0.45 -16.77 2.87
N ASP A 59 -1.04 -17.92 3.24
CA ASP A 59 -1.49 -18.25 4.61
C ASP A 59 -0.43 -17.94 5.67
N ALA A 60 0.82 -18.34 5.40
CA ALA A 60 1.95 -18.15 6.31
C ALA A 60 2.20 -16.69 6.65
N ALA A 61 1.86 -15.75 5.76
CA ALA A 61 2.02 -14.32 6.00
C ALA A 61 0.98 -13.79 7.00
N PHE A 62 -0.29 -14.20 6.86
CA PHE A 62 -1.36 -13.83 7.80
C PHE A 62 -1.14 -14.44 9.18
N ALA A 63 -0.81 -15.74 9.24
CA ALA A 63 -0.48 -16.41 10.48
C ALA A 63 0.70 -15.74 11.21
N TRP A 64 1.73 -15.35 10.44
CA TRP A 64 2.87 -14.62 10.98
C TRP A 64 2.48 -13.24 11.52
N MET A 65 1.65 -12.47 10.81
CA MET A 65 1.17 -11.17 11.30
C MET A 65 0.44 -11.31 12.64
N MET A 66 -0.50 -12.26 12.75
CA MET A 66 -1.22 -12.52 14.01
C MET A 66 -0.27 -12.90 15.15
N GLN A 67 0.76 -13.70 14.87
CA GLN A 67 1.79 -14.02 15.85
C GLN A 67 2.57 -12.77 16.30
N LYS A 68 2.86 -11.82 15.40
CA LYS A 68 3.60 -10.59 15.70
C LYS A 68 2.77 -9.55 16.43
N GLY A 69 1.47 -9.48 16.17
CA GLY A 69 0.54 -8.55 16.83
C GLY A 69 0.04 -9.05 18.18
N GLY A 70 0.16 -10.36 18.43
CA GLY A 70 -0.23 -10.99 19.69
C GLY A 70 -1.66 -11.53 19.69
N GLY A 71 -2.36 -11.45 18.55
CA GLY A 71 -3.64 -12.12 18.33
C GLY A 71 -4.87 -11.32 18.77
N GLY A 72 -4.97 -10.07 18.31
CA GLY A 72 -6.06 -9.15 18.64
C GLY A 72 -7.03 -8.93 17.48
N ASN A 73 -7.35 -7.67 17.21
CA ASN A 73 -8.19 -7.27 16.10
C ASN A 73 -7.34 -7.15 14.82
N PHE A 74 -7.58 -8.08 13.90
CA PHE A 74 -6.96 -8.07 12.58
C PHE A 74 -7.80 -7.20 11.64
N VAL A 75 -7.30 -6.02 11.30
CA VAL A 75 -8.03 -5.04 10.49
C VAL A 75 -7.55 -5.08 9.05
N VAL A 76 -8.47 -5.34 8.13
CA VAL A 76 -8.28 -5.25 6.68
C VAL A 76 -8.87 -3.93 6.18
N ILE A 77 -8.08 -3.14 5.45
CA ILE A 77 -8.56 -1.91 4.80
C ILE A 77 -8.50 -2.04 3.28
N ARG A 78 -9.52 -1.51 2.60
CA ARG A 78 -9.65 -1.54 1.14
C ARG A 78 -10.50 -0.39 0.62
N SER A 79 -10.35 0.02 -0.64
CA SER A 79 -11.11 1.13 -1.23
C SER A 79 -12.48 0.67 -1.71
N ARG A 80 -12.53 -0.56 -2.24
CA ARG A 80 -13.72 -1.18 -2.84
C ARG A 80 -13.73 -2.68 -2.58
N GLY A 81 -14.91 -3.28 -2.62
CA GLY A 81 -15.14 -4.72 -2.49
C GLY A 81 -15.90 -5.08 -1.21
N SER A 82 -15.66 -6.27 -0.68
CA SER A 82 -16.36 -6.83 0.48
C SER A 82 -15.39 -7.33 1.55
N ASP A 83 -15.93 -8.00 2.56
CA ASP A 83 -15.26 -8.67 3.67
C ASP A 83 -14.70 -10.06 3.35
N ALA A 84 -14.36 -10.34 2.09
CA ALA A 84 -13.90 -11.66 1.66
C ALA A 84 -12.70 -12.22 2.46
N TYR A 85 -11.89 -11.36 3.09
CA TYR A 85 -10.80 -11.77 3.98
C TYR A 85 -11.27 -12.25 5.35
N ASN A 86 -12.40 -11.74 5.87
CA ASN A 86 -12.87 -12.02 7.23
C ASN A 86 -13.02 -13.53 7.50
N PRO A 87 -13.82 -14.30 6.75
CA PRO A 87 -13.99 -15.73 7.03
C PRO A 87 -12.70 -16.52 6.86
N TYR A 88 -11.88 -16.17 5.86
CA TYR A 88 -10.62 -16.85 5.56
C TYR A 88 -9.57 -16.66 6.66
N ILE A 89 -9.28 -15.41 7.04
CA ILE A 89 -8.30 -15.10 8.09
C ILE A 89 -8.80 -15.63 9.45
N PHE A 90 -10.08 -15.44 9.77
CA PHE A 90 -10.63 -15.88 11.05
C PHE A 90 -10.58 -17.41 11.20
N ALA A 91 -10.82 -18.15 10.10
CA ALA A 91 -10.75 -19.62 10.10
C ALA A 91 -9.34 -20.17 10.37
N MET A 92 -8.27 -19.40 10.12
CA MET A 92 -6.91 -19.81 10.50
C MET A 92 -6.71 -19.86 12.03
N GLY A 93 -7.53 -19.12 12.77
CA GLY A 93 -7.37 -18.90 14.20
C GLY A 93 -6.21 -17.98 14.54
N GLY A 94 -6.15 -17.55 15.80
CA GLY A 94 -5.09 -16.67 16.30
C GLY A 94 -5.45 -15.18 16.34
N ALA A 95 -6.53 -14.74 15.67
CA ALA A 95 -7.11 -13.41 15.87
C ALA A 95 -8.35 -13.46 16.78
N ARG A 96 -8.55 -12.42 17.58
CA ARG A 96 -9.78 -12.21 18.37
C ARG A 96 -10.95 -11.84 17.45
N SER A 97 -10.68 -11.00 16.47
CA SER A 97 -11.62 -10.64 15.42
C SER A 97 -10.90 -10.36 14.11
N VAL A 98 -11.63 -10.48 13.00
CA VAL A 98 -11.21 -9.95 11.71
C VAL A 98 -12.24 -8.94 11.24
N GLU A 99 -11.75 -7.78 10.86
CA GLU A 99 -12.57 -6.66 10.44
C GLU A 99 -12.19 -6.22 9.04
N THR A 100 -13.18 -5.82 8.24
CA THR A 100 -12.93 -5.15 6.95
C THR A 100 -13.58 -3.79 6.94
N LEU A 101 -12.78 -2.77 6.64
CA LEU A 101 -13.23 -1.41 6.33
C LEU A 101 -13.11 -1.15 4.83
N VAL A 102 -14.23 -0.81 4.20
CA VAL A 102 -14.27 -0.30 2.83
C VAL A 102 -14.33 1.22 2.88
N ILE A 103 -13.29 1.89 2.39
CA ILE A 103 -13.05 3.33 2.54
C ILE A 103 -12.99 3.98 1.13
N PRO A 104 -14.15 4.22 0.46
CA PRO A 104 -14.22 4.56 -0.96
C PRO A 104 -14.14 6.06 -1.27
N SER A 105 -13.77 6.90 -0.29
CA SER A 105 -13.75 8.36 -0.47
C SER A 105 -12.91 9.05 0.61
N ARG A 106 -12.61 10.34 0.41
CA ARG A 106 -11.97 11.19 1.43
C ARG A 106 -12.86 11.44 2.65
N GLU A 107 -14.19 11.46 2.46
CA GLU A 107 -15.16 11.57 3.55
C GLU A 107 -15.09 10.32 4.45
N ALA A 108 -15.11 9.14 3.84
CA ALA A 108 -14.91 7.88 4.55
C ALA A 108 -13.56 7.83 5.26
N ALA A 109 -12.51 8.32 4.60
CA ALA A 109 -11.15 8.36 5.15
C ALA A 109 -10.95 9.42 6.25
N SER A 110 -11.98 10.22 6.53
CA SER A 110 -12.00 11.20 7.62
C SER A 110 -13.04 10.86 8.68
N ASP A 111 -13.77 9.76 8.53
CA ASP A 111 -14.81 9.35 9.46
C ASP A 111 -14.18 8.88 10.79
N PRO A 112 -14.59 9.42 11.95
CA PRO A 112 -14.03 9.07 13.25
C PRO A 112 -14.07 7.58 13.58
N PHE A 113 -15.12 6.86 13.15
CA PHE A 113 -15.24 5.43 13.39
C PHE A 113 -14.17 4.65 12.61
N VAL A 114 -13.96 4.98 11.34
CA VAL A 114 -12.92 4.36 10.50
C VAL A 114 -11.54 4.57 11.12
N ILE A 115 -11.25 5.81 11.53
CA ILE A 115 -9.96 6.17 12.14
C ILE A 115 -9.74 5.41 13.44
N GLU A 116 -10.75 5.32 14.29
CA GLU A 116 -10.67 4.61 15.57
C GLU A 116 -10.41 3.12 15.38
N ARG A 117 -11.13 2.46 14.45
CA ARG A 117 -10.91 1.03 14.15
C ARG A 117 -9.48 0.78 13.66
N ILE A 118 -8.93 1.63 12.79
CA ILE A 118 -7.54 1.51 12.34
C ILE A 118 -6.59 1.70 13.53
N ARG A 119 -6.75 2.75 14.34
CA ARG A 119 -5.86 3.02 15.49
C ARG A 119 -5.84 1.89 16.52
N ASN A 120 -6.93 1.15 16.64
CA ASN A 120 -7.09 0.04 17.57
C ASN A 120 -6.74 -1.32 16.96
N ALA A 121 -6.14 -1.37 15.77
CA ALA A 121 -5.69 -2.61 15.17
C ALA A 121 -4.46 -3.18 15.89
N GLU A 122 -4.47 -4.50 16.14
CA GLU A 122 -3.28 -5.26 16.55
C GLU A 122 -2.52 -5.82 15.35
N GLU A 123 -3.19 -5.91 14.20
CA GLU A 123 -2.61 -6.23 12.89
C GLU A 123 -3.37 -5.44 11.82
N LEU A 124 -2.65 -4.77 10.90
CA LEU A 124 -3.29 -4.05 9.78
C LEU A 124 -2.85 -4.64 8.43
N PHE A 125 -3.82 -4.94 7.58
CA PHE A 125 -3.56 -5.42 6.22
C PHE A 125 -4.24 -4.55 5.17
N ILE A 126 -3.47 -4.06 4.19
CA ILE A 126 -3.96 -3.27 3.06
C ILE A 126 -4.21 -4.21 1.88
N ALA A 127 -5.48 -4.38 1.53
CA ALA A 127 -5.87 -5.33 0.49
C ALA A 127 -5.43 -4.89 -0.91
N GLY A 128 -5.53 -5.82 -1.86
CA GLY A 128 -5.45 -5.53 -3.29
C GLY A 128 -6.65 -4.69 -3.77
N GLY A 129 -6.56 -4.19 -5.00
CA GLY A 129 -7.55 -3.29 -5.60
C GLY A 129 -6.90 -2.42 -6.67
N ASP A 130 -7.41 -1.20 -6.80
CA ASP A 130 -6.81 -0.15 -7.61
C ASP A 130 -5.97 0.77 -6.71
N GLN A 131 -4.66 0.84 -6.92
CA GLN A 131 -3.79 1.71 -6.12
C GLN A 131 -4.11 3.21 -6.28
N SER A 132 -4.71 3.62 -7.41
CA SER A 132 -5.08 5.02 -7.64
C SER A 132 -6.17 5.47 -6.67
N ASP A 133 -7.05 4.56 -6.25
CA ASP A 133 -8.04 4.83 -5.21
C ASP A 133 -7.37 5.16 -3.88
N TYR A 134 -6.36 4.38 -3.49
CA TYR A 134 -5.68 4.58 -2.22
C TYR A 134 -5.00 5.94 -2.16
N ILE A 135 -4.37 6.34 -3.26
CA ILE A 135 -3.79 7.69 -3.40
C ILE A 135 -4.89 8.76 -3.35
N ASN A 136 -5.91 8.64 -4.20
CA ASN A 136 -6.97 9.65 -4.32
C ASN A 136 -7.81 9.83 -3.05
N PHE A 137 -8.09 8.73 -2.34
CA PHE A 137 -8.99 8.72 -1.18
C PHE A 137 -8.25 8.86 0.15
N TRP A 138 -7.03 8.33 0.29
CA TRP A 138 -6.38 8.21 1.60
C TRP A 138 -5.16 9.11 1.77
N GLN A 139 -4.47 9.50 0.70
CA GLN A 139 -3.29 10.36 0.84
C GLN A 139 -3.69 11.75 1.36
N GLY A 140 -3.00 12.22 2.39
CA GLY A 140 -3.26 13.46 3.10
C GLY A 140 -4.51 13.42 3.98
N THR A 141 -5.05 12.24 4.32
CA THR A 141 -6.25 12.12 5.18
C THR A 141 -5.91 11.48 6.54
N PRO A 142 -6.85 11.55 7.52
CA PRO A 142 -6.68 10.89 8.79
C PRO A 142 -6.44 9.37 8.73
N VAL A 143 -6.91 8.66 7.70
CA VAL A 143 -6.58 7.24 7.50
C VAL A 143 -5.07 7.05 7.31
N GLN A 144 -4.42 7.83 6.45
CA GLN A 144 -2.95 7.75 6.27
C GLN A 144 -2.23 7.99 7.61
N ALA A 145 -2.66 9.02 8.36
CA ALA A 145 -2.10 9.33 9.67
C ALA A 145 -2.27 8.17 10.68
N ALA A 146 -3.46 7.56 10.73
CA ALA A 146 -3.73 6.42 11.61
C ALA A 146 -2.85 5.21 11.28
N ILE A 147 -2.64 4.91 9.99
CA ILE A 147 -1.73 3.83 9.57
C ILE A 147 -0.28 4.16 9.99
N GLN A 148 0.14 5.42 9.85
CA GLN A 148 1.47 5.85 10.27
C GLN A 148 1.66 5.78 11.80
N GLU A 149 0.61 6.05 12.59
CA GLU A 149 0.62 5.86 14.05
C GLU A 149 0.82 4.38 14.44
N LEU A 150 0.15 3.45 13.75
CA LEU A 150 0.37 2.01 13.92
C LEU A 150 1.83 1.61 13.63
N ALA A 151 2.40 2.15 12.54
CA ALA A 151 3.80 1.92 12.19
C ALA A 151 4.74 2.42 13.30
N GLY A 152 4.47 3.61 13.88
CA GLY A 152 5.20 4.15 15.03
C GLY A 152 5.09 3.30 16.29
N ARG A 153 3.94 2.62 16.47
CA ARG A 153 3.71 1.63 17.53
C ARG A 153 4.28 0.24 17.20
N LYS A 154 4.90 0.05 16.03
CA LYS A 154 5.44 -1.23 15.54
C LYS A 154 4.39 -2.33 15.38
N ILE A 155 3.12 -1.95 15.26
CA ILE A 155 2.04 -2.87 14.91
C ILE A 155 2.36 -3.50 13.55
N PRO A 156 2.15 -4.82 13.35
CA PRO A 156 2.37 -5.46 12.07
C PRO A 156 1.52 -4.83 10.97
N ILE A 157 2.16 -4.43 9.86
CA ILE A 157 1.48 -3.86 8.69
C ILE A 157 1.82 -4.69 7.46
N GLY A 158 0.80 -5.19 6.78
CA GLY A 158 0.92 -5.91 5.53
C GLY A 158 0.21 -5.23 4.37
N GLY A 159 0.62 -5.54 3.15
CA GLY A 159 -0.04 -5.07 1.95
C GLY A 159 0.14 -6.03 0.79
N THR A 160 -0.91 -6.22 -0.01
CA THR A 160 -0.87 -7.07 -1.21
C THR A 160 -1.24 -6.30 -2.47
N SER A 161 -0.57 -6.58 -3.59
CA SER A 161 -0.87 -5.97 -4.88
C SER A 161 -0.87 -4.44 -4.83
N ALA A 162 -2.04 -3.79 -4.85
CA ALA A 162 -2.16 -2.34 -4.71
C ALA A 162 -1.75 -1.86 -3.31
N GLY A 163 -2.04 -2.64 -2.26
CA GLY A 163 -1.56 -2.34 -0.90
C GLY A 163 -0.04 -2.42 -0.78
N LEU A 164 0.60 -3.38 -1.48
CA LEU A 164 2.07 -3.47 -1.53
C LEU A 164 2.69 -2.19 -2.12
N ALA A 165 2.07 -1.62 -3.16
CA ALA A 165 2.56 -0.41 -3.84
C ALA A 165 2.64 0.83 -2.92
N LEU A 166 1.96 0.82 -1.77
CA LEU A 166 1.97 1.90 -0.78
C LEU A 166 3.04 1.74 0.32
N MET A 167 3.67 0.56 0.41
CA MET A 167 4.55 0.24 1.54
C MET A 167 5.97 0.80 1.39
N GLY A 168 6.43 0.98 0.16
CA GLY A 168 7.67 1.70 -0.11
C GLY A 168 7.52 3.19 0.19
N ARG A 169 8.63 3.88 0.48
CA ARG A 169 8.60 5.36 0.51
C ARG A 169 8.12 5.93 -0.81
N PHE A 170 8.49 5.30 -1.92
CA PHE A 170 8.04 5.63 -3.26
C PHE A 170 7.01 4.61 -3.73
N GLY A 171 6.01 5.06 -4.47
CA GLY A 171 4.92 4.21 -4.97
C GLY A 171 4.56 4.51 -6.41
N PHE A 172 4.13 3.48 -7.15
CA PHE A 172 3.50 3.64 -8.46
C PHE A 172 1.99 3.79 -8.29
N ALA A 173 1.48 5.02 -8.43
CA ALA A 173 0.11 5.39 -8.13
C ALA A 173 -0.93 4.96 -9.18
N ALA A 174 -0.47 4.69 -10.41
CA ALA A 174 -1.33 4.33 -11.55
C ALA A 174 -2.53 5.27 -11.80
N LEU A 175 -2.41 6.58 -11.53
CA LEU A 175 -3.51 7.55 -11.63
C LEU A 175 -4.10 7.65 -13.04
N ASN A 176 -3.28 7.33 -14.05
CA ASN A 176 -3.69 7.35 -15.46
C ASN A 176 -3.71 5.93 -16.08
N GLY A 177 -3.79 4.89 -15.24
CA GLY A 177 -3.71 3.49 -15.64
C GLY A 177 -2.32 2.88 -15.44
N SER A 178 -2.20 1.58 -15.72
CA SER A 178 -0.93 0.86 -15.60
C SER A 178 -0.03 1.04 -16.83
N ILE A 179 1.25 0.74 -16.67
CA ILE A 179 2.24 0.74 -17.74
C ILE A 179 3.02 -0.59 -17.74
N THR A 180 3.33 -1.08 -18.94
CA THR A 180 4.16 -2.27 -19.14
C THR A 180 5.65 -1.94 -19.07
N SER A 181 6.51 -2.95 -19.02
CA SER A 181 7.96 -2.76 -19.05
C SER A 181 8.42 -2.10 -20.35
N ASP A 182 7.95 -2.57 -21.51
CA ASP A 182 8.39 -2.03 -22.81
C ASP A 182 7.99 -0.57 -22.98
N GLU A 183 6.77 -0.20 -22.57
CA GLU A 183 6.30 1.18 -22.62
C GLU A 183 7.09 2.10 -21.67
N ALA A 184 7.32 1.66 -20.42
CA ALA A 184 8.05 2.45 -19.42
C ALA A 184 9.53 2.63 -19.79
N LEU A 185 10.13 1.64 -20.46
CA LEU A 185 11.50 1.72 -20.97
C LEU A 185 11.59 2.56 -22.25
N ALA A 186 10.55 2.58 -23.10
CA ALA A 186 10.52 3.38 -24.32
C ALA A 186 10.31 4.89 -24.05
N ASP A 187 9.50 5.24 -23.04
CA ASP A 187 9.32 6.61 -22.58
C ASP A 187 9.14 6.67 -21.05
N PRO A 188 10.19 6.95 -20.27
CA PRO A 188 10.09 7.02 -18.81
C PRO A 188 9.25 8.20 -18.32
N PHE A 189 8.77 9.09 -19.21
CA PHE A 189 7.84 10.19 -18.92
C PHE A 189 6.47 10.00 -19.59
N ASP A 190 6.10 8.78 -19.99
CA ASP A 190 4.72 8.46 -20.39
C ASP A 190 3.75 8.97 -19.31
N LYS A 191 2.60 9.52 -19.72
CA LYS A 191 1.59 10.08 -18.80
C LYS A 191 1.10 9.09 -17.74
N ARG A 192 1.29 7.79 -17.94
CA ARG A 192 0.96 6.70 -17.01
C ARG A 192 2.06 6.45 -15.97
N MET A 193 3.27 6.99 -16.16
CA MET A 193 4.38 6.96 -15.18
C MET A 193 4.09 7.92 -14.00
N THR A 194 3.00 7.66 -13.29
CA THR A 194 2.57 8.44 -12.13
C THR A 194 3.20 7.83 -10.88
N LEU A 195 4.32 8.42 -10.45
CA LEU A 195 4.99 8.07 -9.21
C LEU A 195 4.58 9.03 -8.11
N GLU A 196 4.46 8.50 -6.91
CA GLU A 196 4.15 9.22 -5.68
C GLU A 196 5.19 8.88 -4.60
N ARG A 197 5.20 9.66 -3.52
CA ARG A 197 6.09 9.43 -2.39
C ARG A 197 5.45 9.81 -1.06
N ASP A 198 6.05 9.28 0.01
CA ASP A 198 5.75 9.61 1.39
C ASP A 198 4.28 9.30 1.79
N PHE A 199 3.69 8.26 1.16
CA PHE A 199 2.39 7.73 1.60
C PHE A 199 2.52 7.01 2.96
N LEU A 200 3.53 6.15 3.11
CA LEU A 200 3.94 5.60 4.41
C LEU A 200 5.45 5.73 4.57
N LEU A 201 5.86 6.01 5.80
CA LEU A 201 7.26 5.98 6.24
C LEU A 201 7.45 4.76 7.14
N LEU A 202 7.63 3.60 6.51
CA LEU A 202 7.85 2.33 7.19
C LEU A 202 9.34 2.11 7.48
N PRO A 203 9.69 1.48 8.62
CA PRO A 203 11.09 1.16 8.95
C PRO A 203 11.77 0.37 7.83
N ASP A 204 13.02 0.72 7.54
CA ASP A 204 13.89 0.03 6.56
C ASP A 204 13.41 0.12 5.08
N LEU A 205 12.36 0.88 4.76
CA LEU A 205 11.83 1.10 3.41
C LEU A 205 11.99 2.54 2.87
N GLY A 206 12.82 3.37 3.53
CA GLY A 206 12.99 4.80 3.25
C GLY A 206 13.63 5.20 1.90
N SER A 207 14.06 4.22 1.09
CA SER A 207 14.55 4.45 -0.29
C SER A 207 13.97 3.43 -1.27
N VAL A 208 12.87 2.78 -0.88
CA VAL A 208 12.33 1.63 -1.60
C VAL A 208 11.09 2.03 -2.40
N ILE A 209 11.03 1.52 -3.63
CA ILE A 209 9.80 1.34 -4.40
C ILE A 209 9.49 -0.16 -4.54
N THR A 210 8.21 -0.52 -4.42
CA THR A 210 7.74 -1.90 -4.52
C THR A 210 6.96 -2.13 -5.80
N ASP A 211 6.98 -3.35 -6.31
CA ASP A 211 6.13 -3.76 -7.42
C ASP A 211 5.61 -5.20 -7.24
N ALA A 212 4.33 -5.39 -7.52
CA ALA A 212 3.59 -6.63 -7.29
C ALA A 212 3.40 -7.40 -8.60
N HIS A 213 2.90 -8.64 -8.56
CA HIS A 213 2.66 -9.51 -9.72
C HIS A 213 3.88 -9.56 -10.66
N PHE A 214 5.06 -9.62 -10.06
CA PHE A 214 6.29 -9.19 -10.72
C PHE A 214 6.70 -10.12 -11.87
N ASP A 215 6.56 -11.43 -11.67
CA ASP A 215 6.79 -12.50 -12.63
C ASP A 215 5.74 -12.54 -13.75
N THR A 216 4.46 -12.70 -13.41
CA THR A 216 3.36 -12.97 -14.36
C THR A 216 3.13 -11.83 -15.36
N ARG A 217 3.68 -10.64 -15.10
CA ARG A 217 3.53 -9.45 -15.93
C ARG A 217 4.87 -8.88 -16.42
N ALA A 218 5.97 -9.64 -16.27
CA ALA A 218 7.31 -9.28 -16.72
C ALA A 218 7.75 -7.86 -16.31
N ARG A 219 7.58 -7.52 -15.02
CA ARG A 219 7.64 -6.13 -14.51
C ARG A 219 9.04 -5.62 -14.16
N LEU A 220 10.09 -6.39 -14.47
CA LEU A 220 11.47 -5.97 -14.22
C LEU A 220 11.82 -4.64 -14.91
N GLY A 221 11.43 -4.48 -16.18
CA GLY A 221 11.75 -3.27 -16.94
C GLY A 221 11.06 -2.01 -16.39
N ARG A 222 9.77 -2.09 -16.06
CA ARG A 222 9.08 -0.92 -15.48
C ARG A 222 9.59 -0.55 -14.09
N LEU A 223 9.99 -1.53 -13.27
CA LEU A 223 10.61 -1.25 -11.98
C LEU A 223 11.95 -0.51 -12.15
N VAL A 224 12.75 -0.90 -13.15
CA VAL A 224 13.98 -0.16 -13.53
C VAL A 224 13.65 1.27 -13.95
N ALA A 225 12.59 1.48 -14.75
CA ALA A 225 12.15 2.81 -15.16
C ALA A 225 11.65 3.66 -13.97
N PHE A 226 10.93 3.07 -13.01
CA PHE A 226 10.52 3.78 -11.80
C PHE A 226 11.74 4.23 -10.98
N MET A 227 12.71 3.35 -10.79
CA MET A 227 13.96 3.67 -10.09
C MET A 227 14.77 4.75 -10.81
N ALA A 228 14.80 4.72 -12.15
CA ALA A 228 15.43 5.77 -12.95
C ALA A 228 14.79 7.14 -12.67
N ARG A 229 13.45 7.22 -12.72
CA ARG A 229 12.70 8.45 -12.44
C ARG A 229 12.89 8.96 -11.01
N ILE A 230 12.90 8.07 -10.01
CA ILE A 230 13.17 8.48 -8.61
C ILE A 230 14.53 9.17 -8.47
N VAL A 231 15.55 8.65 -9.15
CA VAL A 231 16.91 9.20 -9.10
C VAL A 231 17.04 10.46 -9.96
N ASP A 232 16.53 10.43 -11.19
CA ASP A 232 16.58 11.54 -12.15
C ASP A 232 15.79 12.76 -11.68
N ASP A 233 14.60 12.55 -11.10
CA ASP A 233 13.77 13.62 -10.52
C ASP A 233 14.34 14.14 -9.18
N GLY A 234 15.48 13.61 -8.71
CA GLY A 234 16.20 14.06 -7.51
C GLY A 234 15.52 13.70 -6.19
N TRP A 235 14.62 12.70 -6.18
CA TRP A 235 13.91 12.30 -4.96
C TRP A 235 14.79 11.48 -4.01
N ALA A 236 15.76 10.75 -4.55
CA ALA A 236 16.81 10.10 -3.79
C ALA A 236 18.10 9.99 -4.63
N PRO A 237 19.28 10.04 -3.99
CA PRO A 237 20.56 9.81 -4.69
C PRO A 237 20.73 8.35 -5.15
N MET A 238 19.95 7.43 -4.57
CA MET A 238 19.91 6.02 -4.90
C MET A 238 18.49 5.51 -4.65
N ALA A 239 17.97 4.72 -5.58
CA ALA A 239 16.70 4.02 -5.43
C ALA A 239 16.94 2.52 -5.21
N ARG A 240 16.04 1.90 -4.46
CA ARG A 240 15.97 0.45 -4.25
C ARG A 240 14.62 -0.06 -4.71
N GLY A 241 14.60 -1.17 -5.43
CA GLY A 241 13.39 -1.81 -5.93
C GLY A 241 13.14 -3.14 -5.23
N ILE A 242 11.90 -3.44 -4.86
CA ILE A 242 11.48 -4.78 -4.42
C ILE A 242 10.34 -5.25 -5.32
N GLY A 243 10.62 -6.18 -6.22
CA GLY A 243 9.62 -6.90 -7.00
C GLY A 243 9.19 -8.17 -6.28
N VAL A 244 7.89 -8.36 -6.05
CA VAL A 244 7.34 -9.57 -5.40
C VAL A 244 6.45 -10.30 -6.39
N ASP A 245 6.79 -11.57 -6.65
CA ASP A 245 6.02 -12.47 -7.52
C ASP A 245 4.64 -12.77 -6.93
N VAL A 246 3.71 -13.29 -7.74
CA VAL A 246 2.42 -13.77 -7.21
C VAL A 246 2.62 -14.92 -6.21
N GLU A 247 1.64 -15.16 -5.34
CA GLU A 247 1.66 -16.25 -4.34
C GLU A 247 2.90 -16.21 -3.44
N THR A 248 3.44 -15.00 -3.21
CA THR A 248 4.70 -14.79 -2.50
C THR A 248 4.61 -13.58 -1.58
N ALA A 249 5.22 -13.69 -0.41
CA ALA A 249 5.40 -12.56 0.50
C ALA A 249 6.83 -12.49 1.04
N LEU A 250 7.32 -11.26 1.24
CA LEU A 250 8.50 -10.98 2.04
C LEU A 250 8.06 -10.55 3.44
N LEU A 251 8.39 -11.37 4.44
CA LEU A 251 8.18 -11.07 5.86
C LEU A 251 9.40 -10.33 6.38
N VAL A 252 9.26 -9.07 6.77
CA VAL A 252 10.36 -8.24 7.27
C VAL A 252 10.20 -8.02 8.77
N GLU A 253 11.08 -8.58 9.58
CA GLU A 253 11.17 -8.26 11.02
C GLU A 253 12.48 -7.50 11.28
N ASP A 254 12.37 -6.27 11.80
CA ASP A 254 13.53 -5.46 12.20
C ASP A 254 14.63 -5.40 11.10
N GLY A 255 14.21 -5.13 9.87
CA GLY A 255 15.06 -5.01 8.70
C GLY A 255 15.48 -6.33 8.06
N LYS A 256 15.12 -7.49 8.63
CA LYS A 256 15.45 -8.81 8.06
C LYS A 256 14.25 -9.43 7.36
N GLY A 257 14.35 -9.55 6.04
CA GLY A 257 13.39 -10.18 5.15
C GLY A 257 13.56 -11.69 5.06
N THR A 258 12.47 -12.44 5.15
CA THR A 258 12.39 -13.87 4.82
C THR A 258 11.25 -14.10 3.84
N ARG A 259 11.47 -14.89 2.81
CA ARG A 259 10.46 -15.21 1.79
C ARG A 259 9.58 -16.37 2.24
N VAL A 260 8.28 -16.24 2.01
CA VAL A 260 7.30 -17.34 2.08
C VAL A 260 6.47 -17.38 0.80
N GLY A 261 5.89 -18.53 0.47
CA GLY A 261 5.08 -18.74 -0.74
C GLY A 261 5.82 -19.46 -1.87
N ALA A 262 5.29 -19.39 -3.08
CA ALA A 262 5.71 -20.21 -4.23
C ALA A 262 6.71 -19.52 -5.18
N GLY A 263 6.57 -18.20 -5.37
CA GLY A 263 7.42 -17.41 -6.27
C GLY A 263 8.67 -16.84 -5.58
N ALA A 264 9.21 -15.74 -6.10
CA ALA A 264 10.41 -15.09 -5.60
C ALA A 264 10.23 -13.63 -5.22
N VAL A 265 11.26 -13.11 -4.58
CA VAL A 265 11.44 -11.67 -4.35
C VAL A 265 12.70 -11.21 -5.06
N THR A 266 12.58 -10.16 -5.86
CA THR A 266 13.68 -9.54 -6.60
C THR A 266 14.04 -8.20 -5.96
N PHE A 267 15.29 -8.05 -5.55
CA PHE A 267 15.83 -6.83 -4.98
C PHE A 267 16.72 -6.14 -5.99
N LEU A 268 16.48 -4.86 -6.26
CA LEU A 268 17.28 -4.04 -7.17
C LEU A 268 17.91 -2.86 -6.43
N GLN A 269 19.12 -2.48 -6.81
CA GLN A 269 19.75 -1.24 -6.36
C GLN A 269 20.27 -0.44 -7.56
N SER A 270 19.94 0.84 -7.56
CA SER A 270 20.36 1.77 -8.59
C SER A 270 21.84 2.18 -8.44
N VAL A 271 22.48 2.63 -9.52
CA VAL A 271 23.90 3.03 -9.53
C VAL A 271 24.08 4.44 -10.07
N GLY A 272 24.06 5.45 -9.19
CA GLY A 272 24.17 6.85 -9.60
C GLY A 272 23.05 7.29 -10.54
N LEU A 273 23.26 8.37 -11.30
CA LEU A 273 22.28 8.88 -12.27
C LEU A 273 22.15 7.96 -13.50
N PRO A 274 20.95 7.81 -14.08
CA PRO A 274 20.79 7.17 -15.38
C PRO A 274 21.52 7.96 -16.48
N GLN A 275 22.02 7.26 -17.51
CA GLN A 275 22.72 7.89 -18.63
C GLN A 275 21.75 8.66 -19.54
N VAL A 276 20.53 8.13 -19.74
CA VAL A 276 19.44 8.79 -20.46
C VAL A 276 18.14 8.51 -19.74
N CYS A 277 17.51 9.55 -19.20
CA CYS A 277 16.15 9.53 -18.66
C CYS A 277 15.50 10.86 -19.07
N LYS A 278 14.82 10.90 -20.21
CA LYS A 278 14.25 12.14 -20.78
C LYS A 278 12.90 11.85 -21.41
N PRO A 279 12.00 12.86 -21.50
CA PRO A 279 10.71 12.67 -22.16
C PRO A 279 10.85 12.24 -23.60
N LYS A 280 10.03 11.25 -24.01
CA LYS A 280 9.97 10.70 -25.38
C LYS A 280 11.30 10.12 -25.86
N GLN A 281 12.17 9.69 -24.96
CA GLN A 281 13.43 9.03 -25.27
C GLN A 281 13.53 7.69 -24.55
N PRO A 282 13.98 6.62 -25.23
CA PRO A 282 14.21 5.33 -24.59
C PRO A 282 15.23 5.42 -23.45
N LEU A 283 14.91 4.80 -22.33
CA LEU A 283 15.72 4.80 -21.12
C LEU A 283 17.08 4.14 -21.37
N THR A 284 18.14 4.78 -20.88
CA THR A 284 19.45 4.12 -20.69
C THR A 284 19.86 4.25 -19.22
N TYR A 285 19.82 3.14 -18.50
CA TYR A 285 20.27 3.02 -17.12
C TYR A 285 21.02 1.70 -16.94
N LEU A 286 22.35 1.79 -16.83
CA LEU A 286 23.24 0.65 -16.91
C LEU A 286 23.69 0.16 -15.53
N ASN A 287 23.94 -1.15 -15.43
CA ASN A 287 24.65 -1.81 -14.33
C ASN A 287 23.96 -1.73 -12.97
N LEU A 288 22.63 -1.76 -12.93
CA LEU A 288 21.91 -1.89 -11.67
C LEU A 288 22.17 -3.28 -11.08
N GLN A 289 22.33 -3.32 -9.76
CA GLN A 289 22.58 -4.55 -9.03
C GLN A 289 21.26 -5.25 -8.74
N GLY A 290 21.16 -6.53 -9.07
CA GLY A 290 20.01 -7.38 -8.82
C GLY A 290 20.35 -8.55 -7.91
N GLN A 291 19.41 -8.93 -7.06
CA GLN A 291 19.47 -10.14 -6.23
C GLN A 291 18.10 -10.80 -6.23
N ARG A 292 18.00 -12.06 -6.63
CA ARG A 292 16.73 -12.81 -6.66
C ARG A 292 16.69 -13.87 -5.58
N MET A 293 15.72 -13.79 -4.68
CA MET A 293 15.47 -14.74 -3.59
C MET A 293 14.33 -15.69 -3.95
N ALA A 294 14.64 -16.94 -4.30
CA ALA A 294 13.66 -18.03 -4.45
C ALA A 294 13.85 -19.16 -3.43
N GLY A 295 15.03 -19.25 -2.82
CA GLY A 295 15.33 -20.24 -1.79
C GLY A 295 14.90 -19.80 -0.40
N GLY A 296 15.41 -20.52 0.61
CA GLY A 296 15.37 -20.09 2.01
C GLY A 296 16.45 -19.04 2.31
N GLY A 297 16.70 -18.79 3.60
CA GLY A 297 17.66 -17.78 4.05
C GLY A 297 17.01 -16.42 4.32
N SER A 298 17.82 -15.36 4.38
CA SER A 298 17.33 -14.02 4.71
C SER A 298 17.98 -12.93 3.86
N PHE A 299 17.28 -11.79 3.75
CA PHE A 299 17.77 -10.57 3.12
C PHE A 299 17.75 -9.43 4.14
N ASP A 300 18.87 -8.76 4.36
CA ASP A 300 18.94 -7.59 5.24
C ASP A 300 18.68 -6.33 4.42
N LEU A 301 17.60 -5.60 4.71
CA LEU A 301 17.21 -4.39 3.99
C LEU A 301 18.11 -3.20 4.31
N ARG A 302 18.80 -3.19 5.46
CA ARG A 302 19.73 -2.13 5.86
C ARG A 302 21.02 -2.25 5.07
N ASN A 303 21.56 -3.47 5.01
CA ASN A 303 22.78 -3.79 4.25
C ASN A 303 22.51 -4.04 2.76
N TRP A 304 21.25 -4.27 2.38
CA TRP A 304 20.81 -4.64 1.04
C TRP A 304 21.51 -5.88 0.49
N ALA A 305 21.58 -6.92 1.31
CA ALA A 305 22.33 -8.14 1.01
C ALA A 305 21.59 -9.40 1.47
N GLY A 306 21.66 -10.45 0.66
CA GLY A 306 21.26 -11.80 1.04
C GLY A 306 22.30 -12.51 1.91
N TYR A 307 21.84 -13.32 2.86
CA TYR A 307 22.67 -14.14 3.73
C TYR A 307 22.24 -15.62 3.67
N GLY A 308 23.20 -16.53 3.88
CA GLY A 308 22.94 -17.97 3.88
C GLY A 308 22.58 -18.53 2.51
N GLY A 309 23.12 -17.95 1.43
CA GLY A 309 22.79 -18.37 0.05
C GLY A 309 21.38 -18.00 -0.39
N ALA A 310 20.74 -17.02 0.27
CA ALA A 310 19.35 -16.65 0.02
C ALA A 310 19.09 -16.12 -1.39
N THR A 311 20.08 -15.50 -2.02
CA THR A 311 19.91 -14.78 -3.27
C THR A 311 20.86 -15.27 -4.35
N VAL A 312 20.38 -15.21 -5.59
CA VAL A 312 21.21 -15.31 -6.81
C VAL A 312 21.43 -13.88 -7.32
N PRO A 313 22.68 -13.39 -7.35
CA PRO A 313 22.97 -12.06 -7.88
C PRO A 313 22.87 -12.05 -9.41
N PHE A 314 22.48 -10.90 -9.96
CA PHE A 314 22.49 -10.61 -11.39
C PHE A 314 22.71 -9.11 -11.61
N THR A 315 23.00 -8.71 -12.84
CA THR A 315 23.02 -7.30 -13.25
C THR A 315 21.86 -7.05 -14.21
N VAL A 316 21.22 -5.89 -14.10
CA VAL A 316 20.21 -5.44 -15.06
C VAL A 316 20.56 -4.06 -15.61
N SER A 317 20.37 -3.91 -16.91
CA SER A 317 20.57 -2.67 -17.64
C SER A 317 19.37 -2.41 -18.54
N ALA A 318 18.89 -1.17 -18.59
CA ALA A 318 18.12 -0.67 -19.72
C ALA A 318 19.10 0.01 -20.67
N GLN A 319 19.18 -0.42 -21.93
CA GLN A 319 20.04 0.18 -22.94
C GLN A 319 19.20 0.59 -24.15
N ALA A 320 19.01 1.90 -24.32
CA ALA A 320 18.13 2.46 -25.35
C ALA A 320 16.74 1.81 -25.37
N GLY A 321 16.13 1.64 -24.20
CA GLY A 321 14.81 1.03 -24.02
C GLY A 321 14.78 -0.50 -24.01
N VAL A 322 15.91 -1.18 -24.25
CA VAL A 322 15.99 -2.64 -24.24
C VAL A 322 16.51 -3.13 -22.88
N LEU A 323 15.79 -4.05 -22.26
CA LEU A 323 16.19 -4.66 -21.00
C LEU A 323 17.21 -5.78 -21.23
N LEU A 324 18.35 -5.72 -20.53
CA LEU A 324 19.42 -6.70 -20.58
C LEU A 324 19.67 -7.21 -19.16
N THR A 325 19.68 -8.54 -18.98
CA THR A 325 20.05 -9.19 -17.71
C THR A 325 21.26 -10.08 -17.91
N ARG A 326 22.18 -10.10 -16.95
CA ARG A 326 23.42 -10.89 -16.97
C ARG A 326 23.74 -11.47 -15.60
#